data_AF-A0A968AZ11-F1
#
_entry.id   AF-A0A968AZ11-F1
#
_cell.length_a   1.000
_cell.length_b   1.000
_cell.length_c   1.000
_cell.angle_alpha   90.00
_cell.angle_beta   90.00
_cell.angle_gamma   90.00
#
_symmetry.space_group_name_H-M   'P 1'
#
loop_
_entity.id
_entity.type
_entity.pdbx_description
1 polymer ?
#
loop_
_entity_poly.entity_id
_entity_poly.type
_entity_poly.pdbx_seq_one_letter_code
_entity_poly.pdbx_strand_id
1 'polypeptide(L)' 'MNVPLYLNNGARVLSYAQAVCGRFYVAAEWHDEYVTWAIDEEGNAFWGHYFDEPGDAFNDLQKRAG' A
#
# COMPACT_ATOMS: atom_id res chain seq x y z
N MET A 1 -9.88 9.68 -3.06
CA MET A 1 -8.95 10.51 -2.26
C MET A 1 -7.68 10.78 -3.07
N ASN A 2 -6.85 11.75 -2.65
CA ASN A 2 -5.49 11.89 -3.19
C ASN A 2 -4.55 11.07 -2.30
N VAL A 3 -3.96 9.98 -2.80
CA VAL A 3 -3.02 9.16 -2.02
C VAL A 3 -1.67 9.88 -1.95
N PRO A 4 -1.10 10.12 -0.77
CA PRO A 4 0.14 10.86 -0.64
C PRO A 4 1.33 10.03 -1.17
N LEU A 5 2.40 10.72 -1.58
CA LEU A 5 3.65 10.06 -1.99
C LEU A 5 4.32 9.31 -0.83
N TYR A 6 4.11 9.79 0.40
CA TYR A 6 4.57 9.16 1.62
C TYR A 6 3.41 9.02 2.60
N LEU A 7 3.31 7.87 3.26
CA LEU A 7 2.34 7.65 4.33
C LEU A 7 2.84 8.26 5.65
N ASN A 8 1.95 8.37 6.63
CA ASN A 8 2.29 8.97 7.94
C ASN A 8 3.34 8.17 8.73
N ASN A 9 3.52 6.89 8.40
CA ASN A 9 4.59 6.05 8.98
C ASN A 9 5.91 6.10 8.18
N GLY A 10 6.00 6.98 7.17
CA GLY A 10 7.21 7.27 6.41
C GLY A 10 7.45 6.39 5.18
N ALA A 11 6.60 5.40 4.88
CA ALA A 11 6.81 4.61 3.66
C ALA A 11 6.50 5.40 2.39
N ARG A 12 7.23 5.08 1.34
CA ARG A 12 7.10 5.67 0.02
C ARG A 12 6.10 4.88 -0.80
N VAL A 13 4.99 5.51 -1.19
CA VAL A 13 3.97 4.88 -2.04
C VAL A 13 4.53 4.70 -3.45
N LEU A 14 4.44 3.47 -3.96
CA LEU A 14 4.83 3.10 -5.33
C LEU A 14 3.62 3.03 -6.24
N SER A 15 2.52 2.47 -5.73
CA SER A 15 1.24 2.36 -6.43
C SER A 15 0.10 2.23 -5.43
N TYR A 16 -1.12 2.52 -5.86
CA TYR A 16 -2.32 2.38 -5.03
C TYR A 16 -3.49 1.86 -5.85
N ALA A 17 -4.43 1.22 -5.17
CA ALA A 17 -5.67 0.75 -5.74
C ALA A 17 -6.81 0.88 -4.73
N GLN A 18 -8.00 1.18 -5.21
CA GLN A 18 -9.21 1.17 -4.40
C GLN A 18 -9.97 -0.12 -4.67
N ALA A 19 -10.24 -0.89 -3.61
CA ALA A 19 -11.08 -2.06 -3.72
C ALA A 19 -12.55 -1.69 -3.87
N VAL A 20 -13.35 -2.61 -4.44
CA VAL A 20 -14.81 -2.42 -4.63
C VAL A 20 -15.53 -2.12 -3.31
N CYS A 21 -15.02 -2.61 -2.18
CA CYS A 21 -15.54 -2.31 -0.84
C CYS A 21 -15.23 -0.89 -0.33
N GLY A 22 -14.55 -0.07 -1.14
CA GLY A 22 -14.16 1.31 -0.82
C GLY A 22 -12.82 1.44 -0.11
N ARG A 23 -12.19 0.34 0.30
CA ARG A 23 -10.90 0.34 1.02
C ARG A 23 -9.73 0.66 0.08
N PHE A 24 -8.82 1.52 0.52
CA PHE A 24 -7.60 1.83 -0.22
C PHE A 24 -6.46 0.91 0.21
N TYR A 25 -5.76 0.39 -0.80
CA TYR A 25 -4.53 -0.37 -0.63
C TYR A 25 -3.40 0.33 -1.39
N VAL A 26 -2.19 0.21 -0.85
CA VAL A 26 -0.98 0.76 -1.46
C VAL A 26 0.10 -0.30 -1.48
N ALA A 27 0.86 -0.38 -2.57
CA ALA A 27 2.18 -0.97 -2.57
C ALA A 27 3.18 0.14 -2.25
N ALA A 28 4.02 -0.08 -1.25
CA ALA A 28 4.95 0.91 -0.74
C ALA A 28 6.33 0.28 -0.48
N GLU A 29 7.35 1.13 -0.46
CA GLU A 29 8.69 0.80 0.05
C GLU A 29 8.79 1.34 1.48
N TRP A 30 9.21 0.49 2.41
CA TRP A 30 9.37 0.87 3.80
C TRP A 30 10.64 0.24 4.36
N HIS A 31 11.61 1.08 4.73
CA HIS A 31 12.99 0.66 4.98
C HIS A 31 13.57 -0.05 3.75
N ASP A 32 14.11 -1.26 3.92
CA ASP A 32 14.72 -2.05 2.85
C ASP A 32 13.77 -3.15 2.30
N GLU A 33 12.47 -3.04 2.59
CA GLU A 33 11.43 -4.00 2.21
C GLU A 33 10.32 -3.35 1.37
N TYR A 34 9.52 -4.19 0.72
CA TYR A 34 8.30 -3.79 0.04
C TYR A 34 7.09 -4.28 0.81
N VAL A 35 6.03 -3.47 0.84
CA VAL A 35 4.85 -3.76 1.66
C VAL A 35 3.57 -3.37 0.95
N THR A 36 2.55 -4.21 1.05
CA THR A 36 1.18 -3.84 0.70
C THR A 36 0.43 -3.46 1.97
N TRP A 37 -0.04 -2.21 2.08
CA TRP A 37 -0.83 -1.74 3.20
C TRP A 37 -2.25 -1.41 2.84
N ALA A 38 -3.17 -1.63 3.78
CA ALA A 38 -4.44 -0.92 3.78
C ALA A 38 -4.26 0.45 4.45
N ILE A 39 -4.83 1.50 3.84
CA ILE A 39 -4.78 2.87 4.34
C ILE A 39 -6.18 3.48 4.52
N ASP A 40 -6.28 4.51 5.37
CA ASP A 40 -7.45 5.36 5.50
C ASP A 40 -7.31 6.63 4.65
N GLU A 41 -8.30 7.52 4.76
CA GLU A 41 -8.34 8.80 4.04
C GLU A 41 -7.27 9.81 4.49
N GLU A 42 -6.62 9.58 5.63
CA GLU A 42 -5.56 10.44 6.18
C GLU A 42 -4.16 9.92 5.84
N GLY A 43 -4.06 8.78 5.15
CA GLY A 43 -2.78 8.14 4.82
C GLY A 43 -2.16 7.36 5.99
N ASN A 44 -2.95 6.98 6.99
CA ASN A 44 -2.52 6.08 8.06
C ASN A 44 -2.54 4.64 7.56
N ALA A 45 -1.48 3.88 7.83
CA ALA A 45 -1.38 2.46 7.50
C ALA A 45 -1.75 1.59 8.71
N PHE A 46 -2.53 0.53 8.49
CA PHE A 46 -3.04 -0.32 9.59
C PHE A 46 -2.60 -1.79 9.54
N TRP A 47 -2.55 -2.36 8.34
CA TRP A 47 -2.30 -3.80 8.15
C TRP A 47 -1.47 -4.00 6.91
N GLY A 48 -0.36 -4.75 7.03
CA GLY A 48 0.67 -4.90 6.00
C GLY A 48 1.08 -6.32 5.68
N HIS A 49 1.38 -6.56 4.41
CA HIS A 49 2.05 -7.77 3.93
C HIS A 49 3.42 -7.40 3.36
N TYR A 50 4.49 -7.98 3.89
CA TYR A 50 5.87 -7.63 3.59
C TYR A 50 6.48 -8.61 2.58
N PHE A 51 7.36 -8.09 1.74
CA PHE A 51 7.98 -8.79 0.62
C PHE A 51 9.42 -8.29 0.41
N ASP A 52 10.27 -9.19 -0.07
CA ASP A 52 11.65 -8.86 -0.46
C ASP A 52 11.70 -8.19 -1.84
N GLU A 53 10.70 -8.45 -2.70
CA GLU A 53 10.67 -7.96 -4.08
C GLU A 53 9.48 -7.02 -4.34
N PRO A 54 9.67 -5.95 -5.15
CA PRO A 54 8.58 -5.01 -5.44
C PRO A 54 7.47 -5.65 -6.27
N GLY A 55 7.82 -6.63 -7.12
CA GLY A 55 6.86 -7.36 -7.94
C GLY A 55 5.81 -8.09 -7.11
N ASP A 56 6.21 -8.68 -5.98
CA ASP A 56 5.29 -9.38 -5.09
C ASP A 56 4.34 -8.43 -4.37
N ALA A 57 4.81 -7.26 -3.96
CA ALA A 57 3.95 -6.21 -3.40
C ALA A 57 2.91 -5.73 -4.43
N PHE A 58 3.30 -5.54 -5.70
CA PHE A 58 2.36 -5.18 -6.76
C PHE A 58 1.34 -6.30 -7.05
N ASN A 59 1.78 -7.55 -7.06
CA ASN A 59 0.89 -8.71 -7.24
C ASN A 59 -0.10 -8.85 -6.08
N ASP A 60 0.33 -8.63 -4.84
CA ASP A 60 -0.58 -8.61 -3.67
C ASP A 60 -1.55 -7.43 -3.74
N LEU A 61 -1.09 -6.23 -4.09
CA LEU A 61 -1.96 -5.05 -4.28
C LEU A 61 -3.12 -5.33 -5.24
N GLN A 62 -2.84 -5.94 -6.39
CA GLN A 62 -3.88 -6.31 -7.36
C GLN A 62 -4.88 -7.30 -6.76
N LYS A 63 -4.41 -8.32 -6.05
CA LYS A 63 -5.29 -9.30 -5.37
C LYS A 63 -6.17 -8.66 -4.29
N ARG A 64 -5.67 -7.61 -3.61
CA ARG A 64 -6.40 -6.89 -2.55
C ARG A 64 -7.47 -5.96 -3.10
N ALA A 65 -7.21 -5.36 -4.27
CA ALA A 65 -8.14 -4.48 -4.94
C ALA A 65 -9.38 -5.24 -5.48
N GLY A 66 -9.23 -6.53 -5.79
CA GLY A 66 -10.30 -7.38 -6.30
C GLY A 66 -10.38 -7.35 -7.81
#